data_AF-A0A6V8E091-F1
#
_entry.id   AF-A0A6V8E091-F1
#
_cell.length_a   1.000
_cell.length_b   1.000
_cell.length_c   1.000
_cell.angle_alpha   90.00
_cell.angle_beta   90.00
_cell.angle_gamma   90.00
#
_symmetry.space_group_name_H-M   'P 1'
#
loop_
_entity.id
_entity.type
_entity.pdbx_description
1 polymer ?
#
loop_
_entity_poly.entity_id
_entity_poly.type
_entity_poly.pdbx_seq_one_letter_code
_entity_poly.pdbx_strand_id
1 'polypeptide(L)'
;MFKVRLQEVSLPTSDRDIDSLTTWFVDTLCLVRKRGDDMADHGLANPVHRLLRDYLFAQPEVGWDAQMLADELALTPASLNHHLTRLVQSGIIGYTNEGKGWRRYYLRGGSLSKAVEIFANQASIIVNQRLEMLDNHWGRENPRLVLELPENDRPPLTLGIVDHRPLIPDSEESLLSQWMGDFGLLGERPGKEIKADSISVQLFELMMGRDAPLSLDEAAEILGGQKARIGRILERFRSSGMVERIPRTDRLSVALWNAMATQHQRRGEDWMLKKGGFQRILNAKQQTKLLMALKKGKLSIEDVDKEMKNIDPQQQMLLLNLLGGRLPLGHRMNGEDSAQVKRNVQDSLDRVLRRMRRVAEMLESELSS
;
A
#
# COMPACT_ATOMS: atom_id res chain seq x y z
N MET A 1 12.94 -21.01 4.10
CA MET A 1 11.80 -20.18 4.56
C MET A 1 11.48 -19.18 3.47
N PHE A 2 10.22 -19.11 3.05
CA PHE A 2 9.79 -18.22 1.97
C PHE A 2 9.83 -16.77 2.43
N LYS A 3 10.41 -15.90 1.60
CA LYS A 3 10.54 -14.47 1.87
C LYS A 3 10.70 -13.70 0.56
N VAL A 4 9.73 -12.83 0.26
CA VAL A 4 9.76 -11.97 -0.91
C VAL A 4 9.13 -10.62 -0.58
N ARG A 5 9.52 -9.58 -1.31
CA ARG A 5 8.77 -8.32 -1.38
C ARG A 5 8.23 -8.20 -2.79
N LEU A 6 6.95 -7.92 -2.88
CA LEU A 6 6.25 -7.68 -4.15
C LEU A 6 5.89 -6.21 -4.26
N GLN A 7 6.09 -5.66 -5.46
CA GLN A 7 5.62 -4.33 -5.85
C GLN A 7 4.76 -4.45 -7.10
N GLU A 8 3.62 -3.77 -7.09
CA GLU A 8 2.78 -3.65 -8.28
C GLU A 8 3.45 -2.74 -9.30
N VAL A 9 3.76 -3.31 -10.46
CA VAL A 9 4.29 -2.61 -11.62
C VAL A 9 3.26 -2.72 -12.75
N SER A 10 3.07 -1.62 -13.49
CA SER A 10 2.21 -1.61 -14.69
C SER A 10 2.78 -2.56 -15.75
N LEU A 11 1.92 -3.18 -16.55
CA LEU A 11 2.38 -4.01 -17.66
C LEU A 11 3.10 -3.14 -18.71
N PRO A 12 4.17 -3.64 -19.34
CA PRO A 12 4.79 -2.96 -20.49
C PRO A 12 3.79 -2.83 -21.64
N THR A 13 3.57 -1.61 -22.13
CA THR A 13 2.57 -1.31 -23.17
C THR A 13 3.13 -1.37 -24.59
N SER A 14 4.37 -0.90 -24.79
CA SER A 14 4.99 -0.69 -26.09
C SER A 14 6.18 -1.63 -26.34
N ASP A 15 7.07 -1.77 -25.37
CA ASP A 15 8.24 -2.66 -25.45
C ASP A 15 7.96 -3.97 -24.71
N ARG A 16 7.85 -5.05 -25.47
CA ARG A 16 7.66 -6.41 -24.95
C ARG A 16 8.84 -7.31 -25.26
N ASP A 17 10.01 -6.72 -25.50
CA ASP A 17 11.23 -7.49 -25.66
C ASP A 17 11.63 -8.18 -24.35
N ILE A 18 12.52 -9.17 -24.49
CA ILE A 18 13.01 -9.99 -23.37
C ILE A 18 13.60 -9.11 -22.26
N ASP A 19 14.28 -8.02 -22.62
CA ASP A 19 14.93 -7.10 -21.68
C ASP A 19 13.92 -6.34 -20.82
N SER A 20 12.86 -5.81 -21.43
CA SER A 20 11.78 -5.08 -20.75
C SER A 20 10.97 -6.00 -19.85
N LEU A 21 10.66 -7.22 -20.31
CA LEU A 21 9.94 -8.21 -19.51
C LEU A 21 10.79 -8.73 -18.33
N THR A 22 12.09 -8.93 -18.53
CA THR A 22 13.01 -9.29 -17.44
C THR A 22 13.13 -8.17 -16.41
N THR A 23 13.26 -6.92 -16.87
CA THR A 23 13.28 -5.73 -15.99
C THR A 23 12.00 -5.63 -15.15
N TRP A 24 10.85 -5.92 -15.75
CA TRP A 24 9.58 -5.95 -15.04
C TRP A 24 9.57 -6.95 -13.87
N PHE A 25 10.17 -8.15 -14.05
CA PHE A 25 10.33 -9.12 -12.95
C PHE A 25 11.28 -8.62 -11.86
N VAL A 26 12.40 -8.01 -12.24
CA VAL A 26 13.37 -7.43 -11.30
C VAL A 26 12.70 -6.39 -10.40
N ASP A 27 11.88 -5.51 -10.96
CA ASP A 27 11.15 -4.48 -10.23
C ASP A 27 10.06 -5.08 -9.34
N THR A 28 9.21 -5.95 -9.91
CA THR A 28 8.08 -6.57 -9.22
C THR A 28 8.53 -7.38 -8.00
N LEU A 29 9.67 -8.06 -8.09
CA LEU A 29 10.29 -8.82 -6.98
C LEU A 29 11.26 -7.99 -6.12
N CYS A 30 11.38 -6.69 -6.42
CA CYS A 30 12.27 -5.73 -5.78
C CYS A 30 13.72 -6.23 -5.65
N LEU A 31 14.25 -6.95 -6.65
CA LEU A 31 15.54 -7.66 -6.53
C LEU A 31 16.75 -6.71 -6.44
N VAL A 32 16.57 -5.48 -6.88
CA VAL A 32 17.56 -4.41 -6.82
C VAL A 32 17.02 -3.27 -5.93
N ARG A 33 17.86 -2.73 -5.05
CA ARG A 33 17.47 -1.60 -4.18
C ARG A 33 17.67 -0.29 -4.92
N LYS A 34 16.56 0.42 -5.17
CA LYS A 34 16.47 1.79 -5.73
C LYS A 34 17.17 1.99 -7.08
N ARG A 35 16.36 2.31 -8.10
CA ARG A 35 16.82 3.06 -9.28
C ARG A 35 17.26 4.45 -8.83
N GLY A 36 18.54 4.78 -8.97
CA GLY A 36 18.89 6.16 -9.30
C GLY A 36 18.66 6.34 -10.79
N ASP A 37 18.31 7.53 -11.23
CA ASP A 37 18.20 7.89 -12.66
C ASP A 37 19.55 7.75 -13.43
N ASP A 38 20.63 7.36 -12.74
CA ASP A 38 22.02 7.37 -13.23
C ASP A 38 22.59 5.99 -13.65
N MET A 39 21.78 4.93 -13.78
CA MET A 39 22.28 3.70 -14.43
C MET A 39 22.21 3.92 -15.94
N ALA A 40 23.37 4.11 -16.57
CA ALA A 40 23.56 4.53 -17.96
C ALA A 40 22.85 3.66 -19.03
N ASP A 41 22.32 2.50 -18.64
CA ASP A 41 21.71 1.48 -19.47
C ASP A 41 20.32 1.03 -18.96
N HIS A 42 19.66 1.83 -18.13
CA HIS A 42 18.39 1.48 -17.46
C HIS A 42 18.47 0.21 -16.58
N GLY A 43 19.67 -0.24 -16.20
CA GLY A 43 19.89 -1.42 -15.36
C GLY A 43 19.98 -2.75 -16.13
N LEU A 44 20.16 -2.73 -17.46
CA LEU A 44 20.29 -3.93 -18.28
C LEU A 44 21.60 -4.70 -18.03
N ALA A 45 22.70 -4.01 -17.73
CA ALA A 45 23.96 -4.62 -17.30
C ALA A 45 23.93 -4.99 -15.81
N ASN A 46 22.80 -4.81 -15.11
CA ASN A 46 22.69 -5.25 -13.73
C ASN A 46 22.90 -6.78 -13.67
N PRO A 47 23.81 -7.27 -12.82
CA PRO A 47 24.09 -8.70 -12.74
C PRO A 47 22.86 -9.57 -12.44
N VAL A 48 21.86 -9.05 -11.74
CA VAL A 48 20.60 -9.78 -11.50
C VAL A 48 19.76 -9.87 -12.76
N HIS A 49 19.69 -8.79 -13.53
CA HIS A 49 18.97 -8.78 -14.80
C HIS A 49 19.59 -9.79 -15.76
N ARG A 50 20.92 -9.74 -15.95
CA ARG A 50 21.66 -10.72 -16.76
C ARG A 50 21.52 -12.15 -16.24
N LEU A 51 21.61 -12.38 -14.93
CA LEU A 51 21.39 -13.70 -14.33
C LEU A 51 20.02 -14.28 -14.72
N LEU A 52 18.97 -13.45 -14.65
CA LEU A 52 17.63 -13.87 -15.02
C LEU A 52 17.51 -14.09 -16.53
N ARG A 53 17.92 -13.10 -17.33
CA ARG A 53 17.80 -13.12 -18.79
C ARG A 53 18.62 -14.23 -19.44
N ASP A 54 19.93 -14.21 -19.23
CA ASP A 54 20.91 -14.99 -20.01
C ASP A 54 20.97 -16.46 -19.55
N TYR A 55 20.57 -16.75 -18.29
CA TYR A 55 20.75 -18.07 -17.69
C TYR A 55 19.42 -18.69 -17.25
N LEU A 56 18.72 -18.07 -16.29
CA LEU A 56 17.57 -18.72 -15.64
C LEU A 56 16.33 -18.77 -16.55
N PHE A 57 16.05 -17.71 -17.30
CA PHE A 57 14.89 -17.64 -18.20
C PHE A 57 15.21 -18.23 -19.58
N ALA A 58 16.39 -17.95 -20.13
CA ALA A 58 16.82 -18.50 -21.41
C ALA A 58 17.00 -20.03 -21.39
N GLN A 59 17.42 -20.62 -20.26
CA GLN A 59 17.68 -22.06 -20.15
C GLN A 59 17.05 -22.63 -18.86
N PRO A 60 15.71 -22.73 -18.81
CA PRO A 60 14.98 -23.04 -17.57
C PRO A 60 15.19 -24.48 -17.08
N GLU A 61 15.64 -25.40 -17.94
CA GLU A 61 15.93 -26.79 -17.61
C GLU A 61 17.37 -27.02 -17.11
N VAL A 62 18.23 -26.00 -17.19
CA VAL A 62 19.65 -26.12 -16.83
C VAL A 62 19.87 -25.73 -15.37
N GLY A 63 20.64 -26.56 -14.67
CA GLY A 63 21.18 -26.24 -13.35
C GLY A 63 22.52 -25.53 -13.46
N TRP A 64 22.60 -24.32 -12.93
CA TRP A 64 23.78 -23.46 -13.02
C TRP A 64 24.64 -23.54 -11.77
N ASP A 65 25.95 -23.77 -11.95
CA ASP A 65 26.92 -23.73 -10.87
C ASP A 65 27.18 -22.29 -10.40
N ALA A 66 27.27 -22.08 -9.09
CA ALA A 66 27.46 -20.75 -8.52
C ALA A 66 28.81 -20.11 -8.88
N GLN A 67 29.88 -20.90 -8.98
CA GLN A 67 31.19 -20.38 -9.35
C GLN A 67 31.18 -19.95 -10.82
N MET A 68 30.63 -20.79 -11.69
CA MET A 68 30.45 -20.45 -13.11
C MET A 68 29.65 -19.15 -13.27
N LEU A 69 28.51 -19.01 -12.61
CA LEU A 69 27.69 -17.80 -12.67
C LEU A 69 28.45 -16.56 -12.16
N ALA A 70 29.30 -16.73 -11.14
CA ALA A 70 30.08 -15.62 -10.59
C ALA A 70 31.10 -15.11 -11.61
N ASP A 71 31.79 -16.03 -12.29
CA ASP A 71 32.80 -15.71 -13.29
C ASP A 71 32.15 -15.05 -14.53
N GLU A 72 31.05 -15.61 -15.04
CA GLU A 72 30.33 -15.11 -16.23
C GLU A 72 29.63 -13.76 -16.03
N LEU A 73 29.13 -13.51 -14.82
CA LEU A 73 28.50 -12.23 -14.45
C LEU A 73 29.51 -11.21 -13.91
N ALA A 74 30.80 -11.54 -13.90
CA ALA A 74 31.87 -10.73 -13.33
C ALA A 74 31.57 -10.26 -11.88
N LEU A 75 31.03 -11.17 -11.07
CA LEU A 75 30.65 -10.94 -9.68
C LEU A 75 31.57 -11.68 -8.71
N THR A 76 31.74 -11.12 -7.52
CA THR A 76 32.31 -11.90 -6.42
C THR A 76 31.31 -12.99 -5.97
N PRO A 77 31.78 -14.17 -5.51
CA PRO A 77 30.90 -15.22 -5.00
C PRO A 77 29.96 -14.74 -3.89
N ALA A 78 30.42 -13.83 -3.03
CA ALA A 78 29.60 -13.24 -1.97
C ALA A 78 28.44 -12.39 -2.52
N SER A 79 28.69 -11.56 -3.55
CA SER A 79 27.67 -10.74 -4.19
C SER A 79 26.64 -11.59 -4.93
N LEU A 80 27.09 -12.60 -5.68
CA LEU A 80 26.19 -13.53 -6.36
C LEU A 80 25.31 -14.29 -5.34
N ASN A 81 25.90 -14.80 -4.26
CA ASN A 81 25.17 -15.52 -3.24
C ASN A 81 24.07 -14.67 -2.59
N HIS A 82 24.27 -13.34 -2.48
CA HIS A 82 23.21 -12.44 -2.02
C HIS A 82 21.99 -12.47 -2.96
N HIS A 83 22.20 -12.39 -4.27
CA HIS A 83 21.13 -12.43 -5.27
C HIS A 83 20.46 -13.82 -5.33
N LEU A 84 21.25 -14.90 -5.38
CA LEU A 84 20.73 -16.27 -5.39
C LEU A 84 19.93 -16.58 -4.12
N THR A 85 20.40 -16.14 -2.96
CA THR A 85 19.65 -16.34 -1.70
C THR A 85 18.28 -15.67 -1.75
N ARG A 86 18.19 -14.45 -2.29
CA ARG A 86 16.90 -13.75 -2.44
C ARG A 86 15.97 -14.46 -3.42
N LEU A 87 16.49 -14.93 -4.55
CA LEU A 87 15.71 -15.69 -5.54
C LEU A 87 15.24 -17.04 -4.98
N VAL A 88 16.10 -17.76 -4.26
CA VAL A 88 15.73 -19.00 -3.56
C VAL A 88 14.67 -18.75 -2.49
N GLN A 89 14.83 -17.69 -1.69
CA GLN A 89 13.85 -17.30 -0.67
C GLN A 89 12.51 -16.89 -1.28
N SER A 90 12.52 -16.26 -2.46
CA SER A 90 11.29 -15.97 -3.19
C SER A 90 10.60 -17.23 -3.67
N GLY A 91 11.30 -18.36 -3.77
CA GLY A 91 10.72 -19.62 -4.25
C GLY A 91 10.56 -19.70 -5.77
N ILE A 92 11.14 -18.78 -6.53
CA ILE A 92 11.21 -18.84 -8.01
C ILE A 92 12.27 -19.84 -8.47
N ILE A 93 13.43 -19.85 -7.81
CA ILE A 93 14.50 -20.81 -8.10
C ILE A 93 14.69 -21.79 -6.94
N GLY A 94 15.20 -22.98 -7.26
CA GLY A 94 15.63 -23.99 -6.32
C GLY A 94 17.14 -24.19 -6.39
N TYR A 95 17.64 -25.09 -5.55
CA TYR A 95 19.01 -25.59 -5.71
C TYR A 95 19.11 -27.06 -5.32
N THR A 96 20.01 -27.79 -5.97
CA THR A 96 20.43 -29.14 -5.57
C THR A 96 21.76 -29.06 -4.82
N ASN A 97 21.97 -29.94 -3.84
CA ASN A 97 23.27 -30.10 -3.19
C ASN A 97 24.01 -31.25 -3.87
N GLU A 98 25.15 -30.96 -4.48
CA GLU A 98 25.97 -31.98 -5.19
C GLU A 98 27.13 -32.51 -4.32
N GLY A 99 27.09 -32.23 -3.02
CA GLY A 99 28.14 -32.59 -2.07
C GLY A 99 29.23 -31.51 -1.94
N LYS A 100 30.04 -31.59 -0.88
CA LYS A 100 31.15 -30.65 -0.57
C LYS A 100 30.76 -29.15 -0.56
N GLY A 101 29.49 -28.83 -0.31
CA GLY A 101 28.99 -27.44 -0.29
C GLY A 101 28.67 -26.85 -1.67
N TRP A 102 28.76 -27.64 -2.74
CA TRP A 102 28.46 -27.19 -4.09
C TRP A 102 26.95 -27.22 -4.35
N ARG A 103 26.45 -26.15 -4.98
CA ARG A 103 25.04 -25.95 -5.26
C ARG A 103 24.84 -25.60 -6.72
N ARG A 104 23.92 -26.32 -7.37
CA ARG A 104 23.41 -25.93 -8.68
C ARG A 104 22.04 -25.30 -8.53
N TYR A 105 21.88 -24.11 -9.11
CA TYR A 105 20.67 -23.31 -9.03
C TYR A 105 19.86 -23.46 -10.31
N TYR A 106 18.56 -23.66 -10.19
CA TYR A 106 17.69 -23.94 -11.33
C TYR A 106 16.33 -23.28 -11.16
N LEU A 107 15.65 -23.00 -12.27
CA LEU A 107 14.30 -22.46 -12.27
C LEU A 107 13.29 -23.53 -11.84
N ARG A 108 12.44 -23.26 -10.84
CA ARG A 108 11.53 -24.28 -10.33
C ARG A 108 10.45 -24.62 -11.36
N GLY A 109 10.13 -25.90 -11.49
CA GLY A 109 9.11 -26.37 -12.42
C GLY A 109 9.58 -26.48 -13.88
N GLY A 110 10.83 -26.13 -14.20
CA GLY A 110 11.43 -26.29 -15.53
C GLY A 110 10.94 -25.29 -16.59
N SER A 111 10.14 -24.29 -16.19
CA SER A 111 9.74 -23.16 -17.05
C SER A 111 9.42 -21.96 -16.16
N LEU A 112 9.46 -20.75 -16.71
CA LEU A 112 9.12 -19.52 -15.98
C LEU A 112 7.65 -19.48 -15.59
N SER A 113 6.74 -19.86 -16.49
CA SER A 113 5.31 -19.92 -16.20
C SER A 113 5.01 -20.87 -15.03
N LYS A 114 5.66 -22.04 -14.99
CA LYS A 114 5.52 -23.00 -13.88
C LYS A 114 6.16 -22.50 -12.58
N ALA A 115 7.32 -21.84 -12.66
CA ALA A 115 7.96 -21.22 -11.50
C ALA A 115 7.06 -20.16 -10.87
N VAL A 116 6.46 -19.29 -11.70
CA VAL A 116 5.53 -18.25 -11.28
C VAL A 116 4.24 -18.83 -10.72
N GLU A 117 3.74 -19.94 -11.25
CA GLU A 117 2.55 -20.60 -10.70
C GLU A 117 2.81 -21.16 -9.30
N ILE A 118 3.96 -21.82 -9.09
CA ILE A 118 4.37 -22.31 -7.77
C ILE A 118 4.56 -21.14 -6.80
N PHE A 119 5.22 -20.07 -7.25
CA PHE A 119 5.41 -18.84 -6.50
C PHE A 119 4.07 -18.22 -6.06
N ALA A 120 3.15 -18.05 -7.00
CA ALA A 120 1.86 -17.40 -6.77
C ALA A 120 1.02 -18.18 -5.76
N ASN A 121 0.96 -19.51 -5.90
CA ASN A 121 0.24 -20.36 -4.95
C ASN A 121 0.84 -20.27 -3.55
N GLN A 122 2.16 -20.33 -3.43
CA GLN A 122 2.84 -20.20 -2.13
C GLN A 122 2.63 -18.81 -1.51
N ALA A 123 2.73 -17.74 -2.30
CA ALA A 123 2.51 -16.37 -1.86
C ALA A 123 1.06 -16.17 -1.34
N SER A 124 0.05 -16.61 -2.10
CA SER A 124 -1.36 -16.48 -1.70
C SER A 124 -1.67 -17.28 -0.43
N ILE A 125 -1.14 -18.50 -0.28
CA ILE A 125 -1.33 -19.30 0.94
C ILE A 125 -0.74 -18.59 2.15
N ILE A 126 0.51 -18.12 2.06
CA ILE A 126 1.20 -17.45 3.17
C ILE A 126 0.45 -16.17 3.55
N VAL A 127 0.07 -15.34 2.58
CA VAL A 127 -0.66 -14.09 2.86
C VAL A 127 -2.00 -14.39 3.53
N ASN A 128 -2.76 -15.38 3.04
CA ASN A 128 -4.03 -15.77 3.64
C ASN A 128 -3.87 -16.17 5.12
N GLN A 129 -2.92 -17.07 5.42
CA GLN A 129 -2.66 -17.53 6.78
C GLN A 129 -2.17 -16.40 7.69
N ARG A 130 -1.18 -15.61 7.22
CA ARG A 130 -0.56 -14.57 8.04
C ARG A 130 -1.53 -13.43 8.33
N LEU A 131 -2.48 -13.14 7.45
CA LEU A 131 -3.50 -12.11 7.64
C LEU A 131 -4.50 -12.44 8.75
N GLU A 132 -4.63 -13.69 9.20
CA GLU A 132 -5.48 -14.08 10.33
C GLU A 132 -5.14 -13.33 11.63
N MET A 133 -3.89 -12.87 11.78
CA MET A 133 -3.47 -12.06 12.92
C MET A 133 -4.31 -10.78 13.11
N LEU A 134 -4.90 -10.25 12.04
CA LEU A 134 -5.79 -9.09 12.12
C LEU A 134 -6.99 -9.33 13.03
N ASP A 135 -7.52 -10.55 13.09
CA ASP A 135 -8.70 -10.86 13.91
C ASP A 135 -8.40 -10.68 15.41
N ASN A 136 -7.19 -11.04 15.82
CA ASN A 136 -6.77 -10.98 17.23
C ASN A 136 -6.63 -9.54 17.76
N HIS A 137 -6.48 -8.56 16.86
CA HIS A 137 -6.27 -7.16 17.21
C HIS A 137 -7.41 -6.26 16.74
N TRP A 138 -8.46 -6.84 16.16
CA TRP A 138 -9.57 -6.05 15.63
C TRP A 138 -10.44 -5.53 16.78
N GLY A 139 -10.52 -4.22 16.91
CA GLY A 139 -11.30 -3.55 17.95
C GLY A 139 -12.35 -2.57 17.42
N ARG A 140 -12.66 -2.60 16.12
CA ARG A 140 -13.64 -1.71 15.47
C ARG A 140 -15.03 -2.32 15.48
N GLU A 141 -16.03 -1.49 15.70
CA GLU A 141 -17.43 -1.91 15.80
C GLU A 141 -18.29 -1.32 14.68
N ASN A 142 -18.21 0.00 14.45
CA ASN A 142 -19.01 0.68 13.44
C ASN A 142 -18.22 1.75 12.68
N PRO A 143 -17.34 1.35 11.75
CA PRO A 143 -16.51 2.28 11.00
C PRO A 143 -17.18 2.97 9.82
N ARG A 144 -18.47 2.70 9.57
CA ARG A 144 -19.18 3.25 8.42
C ARG A 144 -19.43 4.73 8.58
N LEU A 145 -19.10 5.48 7.53
CA LEU A 145 -19.43 6.89 7.44
C LEU A 145 -20.86 7.09 6.90
N VAL A 146 -21.41 8.29 7.15
CA VAL A 146 -22.73 8.71 6.62
C VAL A 146 -22.77 8.62 5.10
N LEU A 147 -21.66 8.96 4.45
CA LEU A 147 -21.45 8.78 3.01
C LEU A 147 -20.06 8.19 2.80
N GLU A 148 -20.03 7.00 2.23
CA GLU A 148 -18.79 6.32 1.83
C GLU A 148 -18.34 6.84 0.46
N LEU A 149 -17.13 7.37 0.42
CA LEU A 149 -16.50 7.85 -0.81
C LEU A 149 -15.21 7.07 -1.03
N PRO A 150 -14.97 6.53 -2.24
CA PRO A 150 -13.79 5.74 -2.50
C PRO A 150 -12.53 6.59 -2.43
N GLU A 151 -11.40 5.92 -2.16
CA GLU A 151 -10.08 6.49 -2.34
C GLU A 151 -9.79 6.67 -3.84
N ASN A 152 -9.56 7.92 -4.27
CA ASN A 152 -9.32 8.23 -5.69
C ASN A 152 -7.86 8.03 -6.13
N ASP A 153 -6.92 7.92 -5.20
CA ASP A 153 -5.48 7.97 -5.44
C ASP A 153 -4.77 6.86 -4.65
N ARG A 154 -5.19 5.62 -4.93
CA ARG A 154 -4.64 4.44 -4.26
C ARG A 154 -3.22 4.18 -4.75
N PRO A 155 -2.20 4.09 -3.87
CA PRO A 155 -0.84 3.80 -4.29
C PRO A 155 -0.73 2.36 -4.82
N PRO A 156 0.24 2.08 -5.73
CA PRO A 156 0.54 0.72 -6.16
C PRO A 156 0.84 -0.20 -4.96
N LEU A 157 0.40 -1.45 -5.03
CA LEU A 157 0.65 -2.42 -3.96
C LEU A 157 2.16 -2.57 -3.71
N THR A 158 2.58 -2.55 -2.45
CA THR A 158 3.89 -3.00 -1.99
C THR A 158 3.69 -3.87 -0.75
N LEU A 159 4.00 -5.15 -0.88
CA LEU A 159 3.70 -6.14 0.15
C LEU A 159 4.92 -7.03 0.42
N GLY A 160 5.33 -7.10 1.68
CA GLY A 160 6.24 -8.16 2.13
C GLY A 160 5.46 -9.45 2.36
N ILE A 161 6.03 -10.58 1.95
CA ILE A 161 5.45 -11.91 2.18
C ILE A 161 6.54 -12.78 2.77
N VAL A 162 6.38 -13.08 4.05
CA VAL A 162 7.31 -13.92 4.81
C VAL A 162 6.50 -15.02 5.46
N ASP A 163 7.02 -16.24 5.32
CA ASP A 163 6.48 -17.41 6.01
C ASP A 163 6.46 -17.22 7.54
N HIS A 164 5.63 -17.98 8.23
CA HIS A 164 5.59 -17.93 9.69
C HIS A 164 6.96 -18.28 10.27
N ARG A 165 7.37 -17.51 11.28
CA ARG A 165 8.59 -17.75 12.04
C ARG A 165 8.35 -17.46 13.52
N PRO A 166 9.06 -18.16 14.42
CA PRO A 166 8.99 -17.87 15.84
C PRO A 166 9.61 -16.49 16.13
N LEU A 167 9.20 -15.89 17.25
CA LEU A 167 9.93 -14.76 17.82
C LEU A 167 11.32 -15.21 18.25
N ILE A 168 12.29 -14.31 18.11
CA ILE A 168 13.64 -14.54 18.62
C ILE A 168 13.59 -14.30 20.13
N PRO A 169 14.06 -15.26 20.96
CA PRO A 169 14.17 -15.07 22.40
C PRO A 169 14.93 -13.79 22.74
N ASP A 170 14.51 -13.10 23.79
CA ASP A 170 15.11 -11.85 24.29
C ASP A 170 15.12 -10.67 23.27
N SER A 171 14.36 -10.77 22.18
CA SER A 171 14.15 -9.63 21.28
C SER A 171 13.15 -8.62 21.86
N GLU A 172 13.35 -7.34 21.55
CA GLU A 172 12.40 -6.27 21.86
C GLU A 172 11.21 -6.24 20.87
N GLU A 173 11.08 -7.25 20.00
CA GLU A 173 9.99 -7.39 19.03
C GLU A 173 8.76 -8.02 19.69
N SER A 174 7.56 -7.56 19.33
CA SER A 174 6.32 -8.27 19.60
C SER A 174 5.92 -9.13 18.40
N LEU A 175 4.96 -10.03 18.59
CA LEU A 175 4.35 -10.77 17.46
C LEU A 175 3.82 -9.81 16.40
N LEU A 176 3.19 -8.72 16.83
CA LEU A 176 2.66 -7.70 15.93
C LEU A 176 3.78 -6.96 15.20
N SER A 177 4.83 -6.51 15.88
CA SER A 177 5.92 -5.77 15.22
C SER A 177 6.69 -6.65 14.23
N GLN A 178 6.93 -7.92 14.56
CA GLN A 178 7.50 -8.88 13.62
C GLN A 178 6.61 -9.06 12.38
N TRP A 179 5.30 -9.27 12.59
CA TRP A 179 4.32 -9.40 11.51
C TRP A 179 4.26 -8.15 10.62
N MET A 180 4.27 -6.96 11.22
CA MET A 180 4.29 -5.69 10.48
C MET A 180 5.57 -5.55 9.65
N GLY A 181 6.71 -5.98 10.20
CA GLY A 181 7.99 -6.01 9.48
C GLY A 181 7.96 -6.98 8.29
N ASP A 182 7.38 -8.16 8.50
CA ASP A 182 7.23 -9.20 7.47
C ASP A 182 6.35 -8.73 6.31
N PHE A 183 5.26 -8.01 6.59
CA PHE A 183 4.42 -7.37 5.56
C PHE A 183 5.01 -6.09 4.96
N GLY A 184 6.16 -5.63 5.45
CA GLY A 184 6.87 -4.46 4.94
C GLY A 184 6.35 -3.11 5.46
N LEU A 185 5.42 -3.11 6.42
CA LEU A 185 4.82 -1.91 7.00
C LEU A 185 5.85 -1.03 7.74
N LEU A 186 6.88 -1.67 8.29
CA LEU A 186 7.98 -1.01 9.00
C LEU A 186 9.14 -0.56 8.08
N GLY A 187 9.00 -0.77 6.77
CA GLY A 187 10.05 -0.48 5.78
C GLY A 187 11.12 -1.56 5.66
N GLU A 188 12.12 -1.34 4.80
CA GLU A 188 13.14 -2.37 4.50
C GLU A 188 14.16 -2.61 5.61
N ARG A 189 14.45 -1.54 6.36
CA ARG A 189 15.40 -1.53 7.47
C ARG A 189 14.68 -0.87 8.65
N PRO A 190 13.84 -1.63 9.37
CA PRO A 190 12.97 -1.04 10.38
C PRO A 190 13.75 -0.40 11.53
N GLY A 191 14.96 -0.88 11.85
CA GLY A 191 15.77 -0.31 12.92
C GLY A 191 14.98 -0.29 14.22
N LYS A 192 14.76 0.90 14.79
CA LYS A 192 13.95 1.06 16.03
C LYS A 192 12.44 0.85 15.82
N GLU A 193 11.94 0.86 14.57
CA GLU A 193 10.52 0.59 14.29
C GLU A 193 10.13 -0.87 14.49
N ILE A 194 11.09 -1.79 14.64
CA ILE A 194 10.81 -3.21 14.92
C ILE A 194 10.40 -3.46 16.38
N LYS A 195 10.65 -2.48 17.26
CA LYS A 195 10.31 -2.60 18.68
C LYS A 195 8.81 -2.61 18.89
N ALA A 196 8.35 -3.37 19.88
CA ALA A 196 6.95 -3.49 20.25
C ALA A 196 6.28 -2.14 20.56
N ASP A 197 7.02 -1.20 21.15
CA ASP A 197 6.54 0.12 21.57
C ASP A 197 6.78 1.22 20.53
N SER A 198 7.16 0.86 19.30
CA SER A 198 7.45 1.86 18.27
C SER A 198 6.20 2.61 17.82
N ILE A 199 6.39 3.85 17.32
CA ILE A 199 5.30 4.68 16.80
C ILE A 199 4.55 3.96 15.67
N SER A 200 5.24 3.18 14.83
CA SER A 200 4.56 2.42 13.77
C SER A 200 3.59 1.39 14.35
N VAL A 201 4.00 0.64 15.38
CA VAL A 201 3.17 -0.39 16.01
C VAL A 201 1.97 0.26 16.72
N GLN A 202 2.21 1.27 17.55
CA GLN A 202 1.15 1.99 18.25
C GLN A 202 0.14 2.65 17.28
N LEU A 203 0.61 3.20 16.16
CA LEU A 203 -0.26 3.75 15.13
C LEU A 203 -1.12 2.67 14.46
N PHE A 204 -0.56 1.49 14.23
CA PHE A 204 -1.30 0.38 13.64
C PHE A 204 -2.38 -0.15 14.59
N GLU A 205 -2.04 -0.33 15.87
CA GLU A 205 -3.00 -0.68 16.92
C GLU A 205 -4.12 0.37 17.04
N LEU A 206 -3.78 1.66 17.05
CA LEU A 206 -4.75 2.74 17.06
C LEU A 206 -5.73 2.65 15.90
N MET A 207 -5.25 2.36 14.68
CA MET A 207 -6.14 2.20 13.52
C MET A 207 -7.02 0.95 13.62
N MET A 208 -6.52 -0.16 14.17
CA MET A 208 -7.30 -1.40 14.32
C MET A 208 -8.39 -1.29 15.39
N GLY A 209 -8.29 -0.34 16.32
CA GLY A 209 -9.28 -0.07 17.37
C GLY A 209 -10.15 1.17 17.13
N ARG A 210 -9.98 1.89 16.02
CA ARG A 210 -10.67 3.17 15.78
C ARG A 210 -11.64 3.11 14.61
N ASP A 211 -12.89 3.44 14.87
CA ASP A 211 -13.93 3.50 13.84
C ASP A 211 -13.76 4.71 12.90
N ALA A 212 -13.62 5.90 13.49
CA ALA A 212 -13.54 7.15 12.74
C ALA A 212 -12.17 7.32 12.03
N PRO A 213 -12.14 7.85 10.79
CA PRO A 213 -10.88 8.10 10.09
C PRO A 213 -9.95 9.02 10.90
N LEU A 214 -8.68 8.65 10.95
CA LEU A 214 -7.64 9.33 11.72
C LEU A 214 -6.98 10.42 10.87
N SER A 215 -7.02 11.67 11.33
CA SER A 215 -6.25 12.74 10.70
C SER A 215 -4.78 12.70 11.14
N LEU A 216 -3.89 13.32 10.35
CA LEU A 216 -2.48 13.42 10.70
C LEU A 216 -2.23 14.25 11.96
N ASP A 217 -3.06 15.26 12.21
CA ASP A 217 -2.95 16.12 13.40
C ASP A 217 -3.39 15.36 14.65
N GLU A 218 -4.53 14.64 14.58
CA GLU A 218 -5.00 13.76 15.66
C GLU A 218 -3.97 12.67 15.98
N ALA A 219 -3.39 12.03 14.96
CA ALA A 219 -2.37 11.00 15.16
C ALA A 219 -1.10 11.55 15.83
N ALA A 220 -0.65 12.74 15.43
CA ALA A 220 0.53 13.38 16.00
C ALA A 220 0.33 13.76 17.47
N GLU A 221 -0.87 14.24 17.80
CA GLU A 221 -1.26 14.58 19.16
C GLU A 221 -1.33 13.33 20.06
N ILE A 222 -1.99 12.26 19.60
CA ILE A 222 -2.15 11.01 20.37
C ILE A 222 -0.82 10.30 20.62
N LEU A 223 0.05 10.23 19.60
CA LEU A 223 1.28 9.43 19.65
C LEU A 223 2.54 10.23 20.00
N GLY A 224 2.43 11.56 20.16
CA GLY A 224 3.58 12.42 20.46
C GLY A 224 4.66 12.46 19.36
N GLY A 225 4.28 12.21 18.11
CA GLY A 225 5.19 12.04 16.97
C GLY A 225 5.20 13.22 15.99
N GLN A 226 6.27 13.35 15.20
CA GLN A 226 6.31 14.32 14.11
C GLN A 226 5.30 13.97 13.00
N LYS A 227 4.44 14.94 12.63
CA LYS A 227 3.41 14.79 11.58
C LYS A 227 3.97 14.22 10.26
N ALA A 228 5.13 14.71 9.81
CA ALA A 228 5.78 14.23 8.59
C ALA A 228 6.28 12.76 8.69
N ARG A 229 6.67 12.31 9.89
CA ARG A 229 7.03 10.90 10.12
C ARG A 229 5.80 10.01 10.08
N ILE A 230 4.72 10.40 10.77
CA ILE A 230 3.44 9.67 10.78
C ILE A 230 2.86 9.58 9.37
N GLY A 231 2.86 10.67 8.60
CA GLY A 231 2.41 10.65 7.21
C GLY A 231 3.17 9.64 6.34
N ARG A 232 4.50 9.53 6.52
CA ARG A 232 5.31 8.51 5.82
C ARG A 232 5.02 7.08 6.28
N ILE A 233 4.64 6.87 7.54
CA ILE A 233 4.23 5.55 8.05
C ILE A 233 2.89 5.15 7.44
N LEU A 234 1.90 6.05 7.48
CA LEU A 234 0.57 5.81 6.90
C LEU A 234 0.63 5.55 5.40
N GLU A 235 1.51 6.24 4.67
CA GLU A 235 1.69 5.96 3.24
C GLU A 235 2.17 4.53 2.98
N ARG A 236 3.08 4.00 3.83
CA ARG A 236 3.48 2.58 3.71
C ARG A 236 2.33 1.62 4.02
N PHE A 237 1.50 1.95 5.00
CA PHE A 237 0.32 1.15 5.31
C PHE A 237 -0.72 1.21 4.17
N ARG A 238 -0.81 2.34 3.46
CA ARG A 238 -1.64 2.47 2.26
C ARG A 238 -1.09 1.62 1.12
N SER A 239 0.22 1.65 0.89
CA SER A 239 0.86 0.82 -0.14
C SER A 239 0.68 -0.68 0.10
N SER A 240 0.52 -1.16 1.34
CA SER A 240 0.21 -2.59 1.58
C SER A 240 -1.24 -2.98 1.25
N GLY A 241 -2.10 -2.00 1.00
CA GLY A 241 -3.53 -2.19 0.79
C GLY A 241 -4.35 -2.38 2.07
N MET A 242 -3.72 -2.35 3.25
CA MET A 242 -4.40 -2.52 4.54
C MET A 242 -5.07 -1.23 5.04
N VAL A 243 -4.59 -0.08 4.61
CA VAL A 243 -5.11 1.25 4.98
C VAL A 243 -5.55 1.98 3.73
N GLU A 244 -6.60 2.77 3.87
CA GLU A 244 -7.07 3.69 2.83
C GLU A 244 -7.10 5.12 3.36
N ARG A 245 -6.97 6.09 2.45
CA ARG A 245 -7.15 7.51 2.73
C ARG A 245 -8.45 7.99 2.11
N ILE A 246 -9.39 8.38 2.96
CA ILE A 246 -10.74 8.75 2.54
C ILE A 246 -11.12 10.17 2.99
N PRO A 247 -12.08 10.81 2.28
CA PRO A 247 -12.69 12.04 2.76
C PRO A 247 -13.46 11.81 4.07
N ARG A 248 -13.25 12.69 5.04
CA ARG A 248 -13.92 12.63 6.35
C ARG A 248 -15.32 13.23 6.31
N THR A 249 -16.28 12.47 5.77
CA THR A 249 -17.69 12.90 5.71
C THR A 249 -18.31 13.02 7.11
N ASP A 250 -17.74 12.38 8.13
CA ASP A 250 -18.04 12.62 9.56
C ASP A 250 -17.76 14.06 10.02
N ARG A 251 -16.92 14.81 9.28
CA ARG A 251 -16.58 16.21 9.59
C ARG A 251 -17.29 17.22 8.67
N LEU A 252 -18.32 16.80 7.92
CA LEU A 252 -19.00 17.64 6.94
C LEU A 252 -19.62 18.90 7.57
N SER A 253 -20.30 18.77 8.71
CA SER A 253 -20.91 19.89 9.45
C SER A 253 -19.86 20.92 9.89
N VAL A 254 -18.69 20.46 10.35
CA VAL A 254 -17.56 21.33 10.74
C VAL A 254 -16.96 22.04 9.52
N ALA A 255 -16.79 21.33 8.41
CA ALA A 255 -16.25 21.90 7.16
C ALA A 255 -17.19 22.94 6.57
N LEU A 256 -18.50 22.67 6.56
CA LEU A 256 -19.53 23.61 6.13
C LEU A 256 -19.58 24.84 7.01
N TRP A 257 -19.56 24.66 8.34
CA TRP A 257 -19.53 25.77 9.29
C TRP A 257 -18.35 26.72 9.03
N ASN A 258 -17.14 26.16 8.93
CA ASN A 258 -15.92 26.93 8.64
C ASN A 258 -16.03 27.69 7.31
N ALA A 259 -16.51 27.03 6.25
CA ALA A 259 -16.67 27.63 4.94
C ALA A 259 -17.74 28.75 4.95
N MET A 260 -18.88 28.51 5.61
CA MET A 260 -19.96 29.50 5.75
C MET A 260 -19.50 30.73 6.52
N ALA A 261 -18.86 30.56 7.68
CA ALA A 261 -18.36 31.65 8.50
C ALA A 261 -17.32 32.48 7.72
N THR A 262 -16.36 31.81 7.08
CA THR A 262 -15.29 32.47 6.31
C THR A 262 -15.83 33.24 5.12
N GLN A 263 -16.72 32.64 4.32
CA GLN A 263 -17.25 33.30 3.13
C GLN A 263 -18.23 34.42 3.47
N HIS A 264 -19.06 34.25 4.50
CA HIS A 264 -19.94 35.31 4.97
C HIS A 264 -19.13 36.53 5.41
N GLN A 265 -18.06 36.33 6.21
CA GLN A 265 -17.19 37.43 6.64
C GLN A 265 -16.51 38.15 5.47
N ARG A 266 -16.10 37.41 4.43
CA ARG A 266 -15.34 37.97 3.29
C ARG A 266 -16.21 38.58 2.20
N ARG A 267 -17.40 38.02 1.95
CA ARG A 267 -18.21 38.30 0.74
C ARG A 267 -19.64 38.72 1.03
N GLY A 268 -20.10 38.57 2.27
CA GLY A 268 -21.43 38.98 2.70
C GLY A 268 -22.57 38.05 2.24
N GLU A 269 -23.77 38.40 2.70
CA GLU A 269 -25.01 37.64 2.57
C GLU A 269 -25.47 37.44 1.12
N ASP A 270 -25.43 38.49 0.30
CA ASP A 270 -25.83 38.43 -1.12
C ASP A 270 -25.02 37.41 -1.91
N TRP A 271 -23.72 37.31 -1.62
CA TRP A 271 -22.84 36.35 -2.25
C TRP A 271 -23.20 34.93 -1.82
N MET A 272 -23.44 34.70 -0.53
CA MET A 272 -23.84 33.40 0.03
C MET A 272 -25.12 32.87 -0.61
N LEU A 273 -26.14 33.73 -0.74
CA LEU A 273 -27.41 33.41 -1.38
C LEU A 273 -27.23 32.98 -2.84
N LYS A 274 -26.52 33.79 -3.63
CA LYS A 274 -26.38 33.59 -5.08
C LYS A 274 -25.27 32.59 -5.41
N LYS A 275 -24.01 33.02 -5.28
CA LYS A 275 -22.83 32.25 -5.72
C LYS A 275 -22.42 31.17 -4.72
N GLY A 276 -22.70 31.37 -3.42
CA GLY A 276 -22.42 30.43 -2.35
C GLY A 276 -23.38 29.25 -2.27
N GLY A 277 -24.37 29.15 -3.16
CA GLY A 277 -25.21 27.98 -3.31
C GLY A 277 -26.39 27.87 -2.32
N PHE A 278 -26.59 28.84 -1.44
CA PHE A 278 -27.69 28.79 -0.45
C PHE A 278 -29.06 28.72 -1.13
N GLN A 279 -29.30 29.52 -2.17
CA GLN A 279 -30.57 29.47 -2.92
C GLN A 279 -30.79 28.15 -3.68
N ARG A 280 -29.69 27.46 -4.03
CA ARG A 280 -29.73 26.23 -4.82
C ARG A 280 -30.01 25.00 -3.96
N ILE A 281 -29.44 24.95 -2.75
CA ILE A 281 -29.40 23.75 -1.92
C ILE A 281 -30.34 23.83 -0.72
N LEU A 282 -30.51 25.02 -0.15
CA LEU A 282 -31.25 25.21 1.10
C LEU A 282 -32.66 25.72 0.82
N ASN A 283 -33.63 25.37 1.66
CA ASN A 283 -34.95 26.00 1.63
C ASN A 283 -34.92 27.39 2.29
N ALA A 284 -35.96 28.21 2.04
CA ALA A 284 -36.02 29.59 2.54
C ALA A 284 -35.90 29.72 4.07
N LYS A 285 -36.40 28.72 4.82
CA LYS A 285 -36.32 28.68 6.29
C LYS A 285 -34.88 28.45 6.76
N GLN A 286 -34.19 27.47 6.18
CA GLN A 286 -32.79 27.18 6.45
C GLN A 286 -31.90 28.37 6.10
N GLN A 287 -32.11 28.98 4.93
CA GLN A 287 -31.37 30.17 4.48
C GLN A 287 -31.48 31.30 5.51
N THR A 288 -32.72 31.67 5.87
CA THR A 288 -32.98 32.75 6.83
C THR A 288 -32.31 32.47 8.17
N LYS A 289 -32.45 31.24 8.69
CA LYS A 289 -31.90 30.88 10.00
C LYS A 289 -30.37 30.93 10.03
N LEU A 290 -29.71 30.33 9.04
CA LEU A 290 -28.24 30.31 8.95
C LEU A 290 -27.67 31.72 8.74
N LEU A 291 -28.29 32.53 7.86
CA LEU A 291 -27.84 33.90 7.60
C LEU A 291 -28.01 34.81 8.82
N MET A 292 -29.13 34.71 9.54
CA MET A 292 -29.32 35.44 10.79
C MET A 292 -28.28 35.06 11.85
N ALA A 293 -27.94 33.77 11.97
CA ALA A 293 -26.92 33.29 12.91
C ALA A 293 -25.51 33.77 12.52
N LEU A 294 -25.17 33.73 11.23
CA LEU A 294 -23.92 34.24 10.67
C LEU A 294 -23.78 35.75 10.89
N LYS A 295 -24.84 36.52 10.61
CA LYS A 295 -24.87 37.98 10.83
C LYS A 295 -24.65 38.35 12.29
N LYS A 296 -25.14 37.53 13.22
CA LYS A 296 -24.93 37.70 14.67
C LYS A 296 -23.58 37.17 15.16
N GLY A 297 -22.80 36.48 14.32
CA GLY A 297 -21.55 35.82 14.71
C GLY A 297 -21.76 34.67 15.71
N LYS A 298 -22.95 34.07 15.73
CA LYS A 298 -23.35 33.03 16.71
C LYS A 298 -23.63 31.67 16.08
N LEU A 299 -23.35 31.50 14.80
CA LEU A 299 -23.51 30.20 14.15
C LEU A 299 -22.56 29.19 14.81
N SER A 300 -23.09 28.07 15.28
CA SER A 300 -22.33 26.94 15.83
C SER A 300 -22.26 25.76 14.85
N ILE A 301 -21.43 24.76 15.14
CA ILE A 301 -21.35 23.52 14.34
C ILE A 301 -22.65 22.73 14.48
N GLU A 302 -23.22 22.71 15.68
CA GLU A 302 -24.47 22.04 16.02
C GLU A 302 -25.66 22.66 15.27
N ASP A 303 -25.66 23.98 15.09
CA ASP A 303 -26.66 24.66 14.25
C ASP A 303 -26.57 24.21 12.80
N VAL A 304 -25.36 24.11 12.25
CA VAL A 304 -25.15 23.63 10.88
C VAL A 304 -25.59 22.19 10.74
N ASP A 305 -25.17 21.31 11.65
CA ASP A 305 -25.56 19.90 11.66
C ASP A 305 -27.09 19.74 11.65
N LYS A 306 -27.79 20.48 12.52
CA LYS A 306 -29.24 20.47 12.62
C LYS A 306 -29.92 20.95 11.34
N GLU A 307 -29.44 22.03 10.72
CA GLU A 307 -30.03 22.55 9.49
C GLU A 307 -29.72 21.67 8.28
N MET A 308 -28.58 20.97 8.27
CA MET A 308 -28.17 20.07 7.19
C MET A 308 -28.76 18.66 7.32
N LYS A 309 -29.32 18.27 8.47
CA LYS A 309 -29.81 16.90 8.76
C LYS A 309 -30.73 16.29 7.69
N ASN A 310 -31.57 17.11 7.04
CA ASN A 310 -32.52 16.66 6.01
C ASN A 310 -32.03 16.89 4.58
N ILE A 311 -30.78 17.30 4.40
CA ILE A 311 -30.16 17.54 3.11
C ILE A 311 -29.28 16.33 2.81
N ASP A 312 -29.43 15.76 1.61
CA ASP A 312 -28.61 14.64 1.17
C ASP A 312 -27.10 14.98 1.27
N PRO A 313 -26.24 14.06 1.76
CA PRO A 313 -24.81 14.31 1.91
C PRO A 313 -24.10 14.77 0.62
N GLN A 314 -24.55 14.34 -0.56
CA GLN A 314 -23.97 14.80 -1.84
C GLN A 314 -24.31 16.27 -2.09
N GLN A 315 -25.52 16.72 -1.75
CA GLN A 315 -25.92 18.12 -1.84
C GLN A 315 -25.17 18.99 -0.82
N GLN A 316 -24.93 18.47 0.38
CA GLN A 316 -24.09 19.13 1.39
C GLN A 316 -22.63 19.29 0.89
N MET A 317 -22.07 18.27 0.24
CA MET A 317 -20.74 18.38 -0.38
C MET A 317 -20.72 19.37 -1.55
N LEU A 318 -21.76 19.39 -2.37
CA LEU A 318 -21.90 20.39 -3.43
C LEU A 318 -21.93 21.81 -2.84
N LEU A 319 -22.69 22.01 -1.76
CA LEU A 319 -22.71 23.29 -1.03
C LEU A 319 -21.31 23.65 -0.51
N LEU A 320 -20.59 22.70 0.10
CA LEU A 320 -19.22 22.91 0.56
C LEU A 320 -18.30 23.36 -0.58
N ASN A 321 -18.40 22.71 -1.75
CA ASN A 321 -17.62 23.05 -2.93
C ASN A 321 -17.98 24.45 -3.48
N LEU A 322 -19.27 24.82 -3.49
CA LEU A 322 -19.72 26.16 -3.91
C LEU A 322 -19.22 27.26 -2.95
N LEU A 323 -19.08 26.94 -1.67
CA LEU A 323 -18.46 27.80 -0.66
C LEU A 323 -16.92 27.82 -0.73
N GLY A 324 -16.33 27.04 -1.64
CA GLY A 324 -14.88 26.92 -1.81
C GLY A 324 -14.18 26.12 -0.69
N GLY A 325 -14.95 25.37 0.11
CA GLY A 325 -14.42 24.45 1.12
C GLY A 325 -14.02 23.11 0.52
N ARG A 326 -13.31 22.29 1.31
CA ARG A 326 -12.96 20.90 0.97
C ARG A 326 -13.03 20.05 2.24
N LEU A 327 -13.36 18.77 2.07
CA LEU A 327 -13.31 17.83 3.18
C LEU A 327 -11.85 17.51 3.55
N PRO A 328 -11.53 17.45 4.84
CA PRO A 328 -10.24 16.92 5.27
C PRO A 328 -10.17 15.42 4.94
N LEU A 329 -8.96 14.95 4.65
CA LEU A 329 -8.70 13.53 4.45
C LEU A 329 -8.32 12.88 5.79
N GLY A 330 -8.72 11.63 5.98
CA GLY A 330 -8.35 10.79 7.10
C GLY A 330 -7.90 9.41 6.63
N HIS A 331 -7.25 8.66 7.51
CA HIS A 331 -6.79 7.30 7.26
C HIS A 331 -7.57 6.31 8.12
N ARG A 332 -7.95 5.18 7.56
CA ARG A 332 -8.58 4.06 8.30
C ARG A 332 -8.16 2.73 7.71
N MET A 333 -8.43 1.64 8.42
CA MET A 333 -8.30 0.30 7.84
C MET A 333 -9.20 0.17 6.60
N ASN A 334 -8.67 -0.43 5.55
CA ASN A 334 -9.34 -0.59 4.25
C ASN A 334 -10.35 -1.75 4.31
N GLY A 335 -11.47 -1.50 4.97
CA GLY A 335 -12.53 -2.48 5.21
C GLY A 335 -13.33 -2.16 6.47
N GLU A 336 -14.55 -2.70 6.52
CA GLU A 336 -15.44 -2.51 7.67
C GLU A 336 -15.12 -3.48 8.82
N ASP A 337 -14.60 -4.65 8.49
CA ASP A 337 -14.16 -5.68 9.41
C ASP A 337 -12.78 -6.22 8.97
N SER A 338 -12.18 -7.08 9.80
CA SER A 338 -10.91 -7.72 9.48
C SER A 338 -11.02 -8.52 8.17
N ALA A 339 -12.12 -9.26 7.96
CA ALA A 339 -12.34 -10.07 6.76
C ALA A 339 -12.31 -9.25 5.46
N GLN A 340 -12.89 -8.05 5.45
CA GLN A 340 -12.86 -7.15 4.30
C GLN A 340 -11.45 -6.62 4.05
N VAL A 341 -10.69 -6.28 5.09
CA VAL A 341 -9.27 -5.90 4.94
C VAL A 341 -8.49 -7.04 4.30
N LYS A 342 -8.69 -8.28 4.78
CA LYS A 342 -8.04 -9.47 4.21
C LYS A 342 -8.35 -9.64 2.73
N ARG A 343 -9.64 -9.59 2.36
CA ARG A 343 -10.09 -9.65 0.96
C ARG A 343 -9.47 -8.56 0.11
N ASN A 344 -9.46 -7.31 0.59
CA ASN A 344 -8.90 -6.18 -0.16
C ASN A 344 -7.40 -6.30 -0.41
N VAL A 345 -6.63 -6.86 0.54
CA VAL A 345 -5.21 -7.18 0.37
C VAL A 345 -5.03 -8.33 -0.62
N GLN A 346 -5.82 -9.40 -0.48
CA GLN A 346 -5.80 -10.57 -1.37
C GLN A 346 -6.14 -10.20 -2.81
N ASP A 347 -7.21 -9.45 -3.05
CA ASP A 347 -7.59 -8.97 -4.39
C ASP A 347 -6.47 -8.13 -5.03
N SER A 348 -5.73 -7.39 -4.21
CA SER A 348 -4.61 -6.58 -4.71
C SER A 348 -3.40 -7.44 -5.04
N LEU A 349 -3.08 -8.42 -4.20
CA LEU A 349 -2.05 -9.42 -4.48
C LEU A 349 -2.38 -10.20 -5.75
N ASP A 350 -3.62 -10.67 -5.90
CA ASP A 350 -4.08 -11.43 -7.05
C ASP A 350 -3.92 -10.65 -8.36
N ARG A 351 -4.16 -9.33 -8.35
CA ARG A 351 -3.88 -8.48 -9.52
C ARG A 351 -2.40 -8.52 -9.91
N VAL A 352 -1.48 -8.44 -8.93
CA VAL A 352 -0.03 -8.53 -9.18
C VAL A 352 0.34 -9.93 -9.69
N LEU A 353 -0.15 -10.98 -9.05
CA LEU A 353 0.15 -12.37 -9.42
C LEU A 353 -0.39 -12.73 -10.82
N ARG A 354 -1.57 -12.23 -11.21
CA ARG A 354 -2.09 -12.38 -12.59
C ARG A 354 -1.20 -11.68 -13.61
N ARG A 355 -0.68 -10.49 -13.29
CA ARG A 355 0.29 -9.81 -14.18
C ARG A 355 1.58 -10.60 -14.28
N MET A 356 2.10 -11.16 -13.18
CA MET A 356 3.30 -12.00 -13.20
C MET A 356 3.14 -13.20 -14.13
N ARG A 357 2.00 -13.91 -14.07
CA ARG A 357 1.69 -15.01 -14.98
C ARG A 357 1.71 -14.58 -16.45
N ARG A 358 1.04 -13.47 -16.75
CA ARG A 358 0.99 -12.91 -18.11
C ARG A 358 2.38 -12.53 -18.63
N VAL A 359 3.23 -11.91 -17.80
CA VAL A 359 4.60 -11.53 -18.21
C VAL A 359 5.48 -12.77 -18.38
N ALA A 360 5.30 -13.81 -17.56
CA ALA A 360 5.98 -15.09 -17.74
C ALA A 360 5.68 -15.72 -19.11
N GLU A 361 4.40 -15.81 -19.48
CA GLU A 361 3.95 -16.33 -20.77
C GLU A 361 4.50 -15.51 -21.95
N MET A 362 4.47 -14.17 -21.84
CA MET A 362 5.06 -13.29 -22.84
C MET A 362 6.55 -13.53 -23.02
N LEU A 363 7.29 -13.62 -21.91
CA LEU A 363 8.74 -13.79 -21.94
C LEU A 363 9.13 -15.14 -22.56
N GLU A 364 8.43 -16.22 -22.18
CA GLU A 364 8.65 -17.54 -22.79
C GLU A 364 8.34 -17.54 -24.30
N SER A 365 7.27 -16.86 -24.73
CA SER A 365 6.93 -16.72 -26.15
C SER A 365 8.03 -16.04 -26.95
N GLU A 366 8.57 -14.92 -26.44
CA GLU A 366 9.65 -14.17 -27.09
C GLU A 366 10.96 -14.97 -27.12
N LEU A 367 11.27 -15.75 -26.09
CA LEU A 367 12.47 -16.62 -26.08
C LEU A 367 12.37 -17.80 -27.05
N SER A 368 11.14 -18.21 -27.40
CA SER A 368 10.89 -19.32 -28.34
C SER A 368 10.72 -18.87 -29.80
N SER A 369 10.66 -17.56 -30.04
CA SER A 369 10.51 -16.93 -31.36
C SER A 369 11.87 -16.62 -31.98
#